data_AF-A0A6A4XPI4-F1
#
_entry.id   AF-A0A6A4XPI4-F1
#
_cell.length_a   1.000
_cell.length_b   1.000
_cell.length_c   1.000
_cell.angle_alpha   90.00
_cell.angle_beta   90.00
_cell.angle_gamma   90.00
#
_symmetry.space_group_name_H-M   'P 1'
#
loop_
_entity.id
_entity.type
_entity.pdbx_description
1 polymer ?
#
loop_
_entity_poly.entity_id
_entity_poly.type
_entity_poly.pdbx_seq_one_letter_code
_entity_poly.pdbx_strand_id
1 'polypeptide(L)'
;MRVLFLLAAALVAVSAAPSPAPKPTPAPTMAPKTCPPRVRKSWDALTSTEKDTFVSAIEVAMDKGLYQKFVWLHQETMSANEAHRTCVFLFWHRKFMLAFENMLRSLGDRYACVTLPYWDYVQDYSTMQNTRDPAQRCNSILSCSAVARELGGSTQGKQSRANFFGYPFPRNTCVTTSPVSHMCVRPGTCEACVPRGNWANTPLIPGMGAASIRPRLFRSGSVVSAMSAQIESSPHDIVHGTLDGVMSNPMTSPADPIFYMHHNMLDLLHTIFY
;
A
#
# COMPACT_ATOMS: atom_id res chain seq x y z
N MET A 1 -67.90 1.37 -86.27
CA MET A 1 -66.81 2.29 -86.66
C MET A 1 -66.43 3.09 -85.43
N ARG A 2 -65.18 2.95 -84.94
CA ARG A 2 -64.47 3.84 -83.98
C ARG A 2 -65.00 3.90 -82.53
N VAL A 3 -64.22 3.92 -81.45
CA VAL A 3 -62.80 3.69 -81.13
C VAL A 3 -62.79 3.32 -79.62
N LEU A 4 -62.09 2.25 -79.22
CA LEU A 4 -61.70 2.02 -77.82
C LEU A 4 -60.57 3.01 -77.48
N PHE A 5 -60.76 3.87 -76.47
CA PHE A 5 -59.67 4.64 -75.86
C PHE A 5 -59.28 3.99 -74.53
N LEU A 6 -58.11 3.33 -74.53
CA LEU A 6 -57.38 2.97 -73.31
C LEU A 6 -56.71 4.24 -72.76
N LEU A 7 -57.05 4.63 -71.53
CA LEU A 7 -56.29 5.60 -70.74
C LEU A 7 -55.39 4.82 -69.76
N ALA A 8 -54.09 4.82 -70.06
CA ALA A 8 -53.05 4.35 -69.15
C ALA A 8 -52.78 5.40 -68.07
N ALA A 9 -53.00 5.05 -66.80
CA ALA A 9 -52.59 5.86 -65.67
C ALA A 9 -51.10 5.61 -65.37
N ALA A 10 -50.27 6.63 -65.60
CA ALA A 10 -48.86 6.59 -65.21
C ALA A 10 -48.74 6.87 -63.71
N LEU A 11 -48.30 5.88 -62.92
CA LEU A 11 -47.86 6.09 -61.55
C LEU A 11 -46.48 6.78 -61.55
N VAL A 12 -46.42 8.00 -61.02
CA VAL A 12 -45.15 8.68 -60.71
C VAL A 12 -44.69 8.21 -59.33
N ALA A 13 -43.60 7.43 -59.30
CA ALA A 13 -42.94 7.04 -58.06
C ALA A 13 -42.14 8.24 -57.49
N VAL A 14 -42.55 8.74 -56.33
CA VAL A 14 -41.79 9.73 -55.58
C VAL A 14 -40.66 9.01 -54.85
N SER A 15 -39.43 9.20 -55.30
CA SER A 15 -38.22 8.70 -54.62
C SER A 15 -37.99 9.52 -53.34
N ALA A 16 -38.10 8.86 -52.19
CA ALA A 16 -37.72 9.45 -50.90
C ALA A 16 -36.19 9.54 -50.81
N ALA A 17 -35.67 10.75 -50.56
CA ALA A 17 -34.25 10.97 -50.33
C ALA A 17 -33.78 10.23 -49.06
N PRO A 18 -32.58 9.63 -49.06
CA PRO A 18 -32.05 8.95 -47.88
C PRO A 18 -31.80 9.94 -46.74
N SER A 19 -32.28 9.59 -45.55
CA SER A 19 -32.07 10.35 -44.32
C SER A 19 -30.56 10.45 -44.01
N PRO A 20 -30.02 11.62 -43.61
CA PRO A 20 -28.60 11.75 -43.30
C PRO A 20 -28.23 10.84 -42.13
N ALA A 21 -27.13 10.09 -42.29
CA ALA A 21 -26.60 9.23 -41.24
C ALA A 21 -26.32 10.04 -39.95
N PRO A 22 -26.59 9.48 -38.76
CA PRO A 22 -26.24 10.12 -37.50
C PRO A 22 -24.75 10.43 -37.47
N LYS A 23 -24.38 11.68 -37.14
CA LYS A 23 -22.98 12.01 -36.87
C LYS A 23 -22.43 11.04 -35.82
N PRO A 24 -21.24 10.43 -36.02
CA PRO A 24 -20.63 9.62 -34.98
C PRO A 24 -20.47 10.46 -33.72
N THR A 25 -21.06 9.99 -32.62
CA THR A 25 -20.85 10.56 -31.29
C THR A 25 -19.35 10.64 -31.05
N PRO A 26 -18.77 11.80 -30.68
CA PRO A 26 -17.37 11.87 -30.33
C PRO A 26 -17.10 10.85 -29.21
N ALA A 27 -16.18 9.93 -29.44
CA ALA A 27 -15.69 9.07 -28.36
C ALA A 27 -15.23 10.00 -27.22
N PRO A 28 -15.58 9.71 -25.95
CA PRO A 28 -15.09 10.50 -24.83
C PRO A 28 -13.57 10.33 -24.81
N THR A 29 -12.87 11.31 -25.37
CA THR A 29 -11.43 11.42 -25.22
C THR A 29 -11.23 12.00 -23.83
N MET A 30 -11.23 11.16 -22.81
CA MET A 30 -10.66 11.55 -21.53
C MET A 30 -9.19 11.83 -21.81
N ALA A 31 -8.82 13.12 -21.83
CA ALA A 31 -7.42 13.50 -21.79
C ALA A 31 -6.75 12.73 -20.65
N PRO A 32 -5.55 12.15 -20.84
CA PRO A 32 -4.86 11.44 -19.78
C PRO A 32 -4.75 12.35 -18.57
N LYS A 33 -5.24 11.93 -17.39
CA LYS A 33 -4.99 12.66 -16.15
C LYS A 33 -3.48 12.74 -15.96
N THR A 34 -2.91 13.92 -16.15
CA THR A 34 -1.49 14.16 -15.91
C THR A 34 -1.25 14.25 -14.42
N CYS A 35 -0.71 13.20 -13.83
CA CYS A 35 -0.26 13.23 -12.45
C CYS A 35 1.03 14.06 -12.31
N PRO A 36 1.25 14.73 -11.17
CA PRO A 36 2.56 15.30 -10.87
C PRO A 36 3.64 14.20 -10.78
N PRO A 37 4.93 14.58 -10.77
CA PRO A 37 6.00 13.67 -10.38
C PRO A 37 5.67 12.97 -9.06
N ARG A 38 6.06 11.70 -8.94
CA ARG A 38 5.78 10.91 -7.73
C ARG A 38 6.66 11.40 -6.60
N VAL A 39 6.05 11.95 -5.55
CA VAL A 39 6.73 12.37 -4.32
C VAL A 39 6.15 11.59 -3.16
N ARG A 40 6.96 10.72 -2.56
CA ARG A 40 6.59 10.00 -1.33
C ARG A 40 6.79 10.93 -0.14
N LYS A 41 5.76 11.07 0.69
CA LYS A 41 5.75 11.93 1.89
C LYS A 41 5.70 11.09 3.16
N SER A 42 6.10 11.67 4.29
CA SER A 42 5.79 11.04 5.57
C SER A 42 4.27 10.96 5.72
N TRP A 43 3.80 9.95 6.44
CA TRP A 43 2.38 9.85 6.76
C TRP A 43 1.83 11.12 7.42
N ASP A 44 2.62 11.74 8.30
CA ASP A 44 2.23 12.96 9.02
C ASP A 44 2.18 14.21 8.13
N ALA A 45 2.86 14.20 6.98
CA ALA A 45 2.81 15.26 5.97
C ALA A 45 1.69 15.06 4.94
N LEU A 46 0.92 13.97 5.02
CA LEU A 46 -0.26 13.78 4.18
C LEU A 46 -1.44 14.62 4.69
N THR A 47 -2.18 15.20 3.76
CA THR A 47 -3.49 15.79 4.04
C THR A 47 -4.51 14.70 4.38
N SER A 48 -5.63 15.07 5.00
CA SER A 48 -6.73 14.14 5.27
C SER A 48 -7.26 13.46 4.01
N THR A 49 -7.38 14.20 2.90
CA THR A 49 -7.81 13.66 1.60
C THR A 49 -6.81 12.66 1.02
N GLU A 50 -5.50 12.89 1.19
CA GLU A 50 -4.48 11.95 0.73
C GLU A 50 -4.48 10.67 1.57
N LYS A 51 -4.63 10.80 2.89
CA LYS A 51 -4.78 9.66 3.80
C LYS A 51 -6.01 8.83 3.45
N ASP A 52 -7.16 9.48 3.29
CA ASP A 52 -8.42 8.83 2.89
C ASP A 52 -8.28 8.11 1.53
N THR A 53 -7.70 8.78 0.53
CA THR A 53 -7.47 8.17 -0.79
C THR A 53 -6.53 6.97 -0.70
N PHE A 54 -5.48 7.04 0.11
CA PHE A 54 -4.56 5.93 0.31
C PHE A 54 -5.24 4.76 1.04
N VAL A 55 -5.89 5.01 2.18
CA VAL A 55 -6.60 3.99 2.96
C VAL A 55 -7.66 3.30 2.10
N SER A 56 -8.47 4.04 1.36
CA SER A 56 -9.48 3.44 0.49
C SER A 56 -8.88 2.66 -0.69
N ALA A 57 -7.69 3.04 -1.18
CA ALA A 57 -6.97 2.26 -2.18
C ALA A 57 -6.53 0.90 -1.62
N ILE A 58 -6.07 0.87 -0.36
CA ILE A 58 -5.70 -0.37 0.33
C ILE A 58 -6.93 -1.28 0.50
N GLU A 59 -8.05 -0.74 0.98
CA GLU A 59 -9.32 -1.48 1.12
C GLU A 59 -9.73 -2.12 -0.21
N VAL A 60 -9.79 -1.32 -1.28
CA VAL A 60 -10.15 -1.81 -2.62
C VAL A 60 -9.16 -2.85 -3.15
N ALA A 61 -7.85 -2.68 -2.88
CA ALA A 61 -6.85 -3.67 -3.26
C ALA A 61 -7.04 -5.01 -2.54
N MET A 62 -7.39 -4.97 -1.25
CA MET A 62 -7.69 -6.16 -0.44
C MET A 62 -8.99 -6.83 -0.90
N ASP A 63 -10.05 -6.06 -1.14
CA ASP A 63 -11.34 -6.57 -1.62
C ASP A 63 -11.22 -7.26 -2.99
N LYS A 64 -10.35 -6.74 -3.86
CA LYS A 64 -10.07 -7.32 -5.19
C LYS A 64 -9.11 -8.51 -5.16
N GLY A 65 -8.55 -8.86 -4.00
CA GLY A 65 -7.52 -9.90 -3.89
C GLY A 65 -6.15 -9.50 -4.46
N LEU A 66 -5.97 -8.23 -4.84
CA LEU A 66 -4.73 -7.75 -5.47
C LEU A 66 -3.63 -7.52 -4.43
N TYR A 67 -4.00 -7.04 -3.25
CA TYR A 67 -3.07 -6.86 -2.14
C TYR A 67 -2.43 -8.20 -1.73
N GLN A 68 -3.26 -9.24 -1.63
CA GLN A 68 -2.87 -10.60 -1.22
C GLN A 68 -1.83 -11.20 -2.17
N LYS A 69 -1.86 -10.86 -3.46
CA LYS A 69 -0.84 -11.29 -4.42
C LYS A 69 0.55 -10.80 -4.05
N PHE A 70 0.68 -9.64 -3.42
CA PHE A 70 1.98 -9.13 -2.95
C PHE A 70 2.48 -9.88 -1.72
N VAL A 71 1.58 -10.34 -0.85
CA VAL A 71 1.94 -11.26 0.24
C VAL A 71 2.48 -12.57 -0.34
N TRP A 72 1.75 -13.19 -1.28
CA TRP A 72 2.21 -14.42 -1.94
C TRP A 72 3.49 -14.25 -2.75
N LEU A 73 3.67 -13.10 -3.40
CA LEU A 73 4.89 -12.79 -4.14
C LEU A 73 6.09 -12.72 -3.20
N HIS A 74 5.97 -12.05 -2.06
CA HIS A 74 7.04 -11.98 -1.05
C HIS A 74 7.30 -13.33 -0.38
N GLN A 75 6.24 -14.15 -0.19
CA GLN A 75 6.31 -15.49 0.39
C GLN A 75 6.90 -16.55 -0.56
N GLU A 76 6.85 -16.34 -1.88
CA GLU A 76 7.39 -17.29 -2.84
C GLU A 76 8.89 -17.53 -2.57
N THR A 77 9.33 -18.80 -2.60
CA THR A 77 10.64 -19.21 -2.13
C THR A 77 11.81 -18.47 -2.79
N MET A 78 11.82 -18.33 -4.12
CA MET A 78 12.91 -17.64 -4.80
C MET A 78 12.89 -16.14 -4.46
N SER A 79 11.72 -15.54 -4.50
CA SER A 79 11.48 -14.15 -4.14
C SER A 79 11.93 -13.84 -2.70
N ALA A 80 11.56 -14.68 -1.73
CA ALA A 80 11.95 -14.53 -0.33
C ALA A 80 13.48 -14.60 -0.13
N ASN A 81 14.14 -15.51 -0.86
CA ASN A 81 15.60 -15.69 -0.84
C ASN A 81 16.33 -14.52 -1.51
N GLU A 82 15.78 -13.92 -2.56
CA GLU A 82 16.34 -12.71 -3.17
C GLU A 82 16.12 -11.50 -2.26
N ALA A 83 14.95 -11.41 -1.64
CA ALA A 83 14.51 -10.25 -0.87
C ALA A 83 15.34 -10.02 0.38
N HIS A 84 15.92 -11.04 1.02
CA HIS A 84 16.57 -10.92 2.33
C HIS A 84 17.94 -11.59 2.40
N ARG A 85 18.84 -11.04 3.22
CA ARG A 85 20.22 -11.53 3.46
C ARG A 85 21.07 -11.57 2.19
N THR A 86 20.78 -10.66 1.27
CA THR A 86 21.49 -10.51 0.00
C THR A 86 21.94 -9.08 -0.21
N CYS A 87 22.87 -8.87 -1.14
CA CYS A 87 23.27 -7.53 -1.58
C CYS A 87 22.17 -6.78 -2.34
N VAL A 88 21.08 -7.45 -2.71
CA VAL A 88 19.95 -6.86 -3.44
C VAL A 88 18.76 -6.52 -2.55
N PHE A 89 18.81 -6.78 -1.24
CA PHE A 89 17.73 -6.51 -0.27
C PHE A 89 17.03 -5.16 -0.50
N LEU A 90 17.76 -4.04 -0.49
CA LEU A 90 17.18 -2.71 -0.69
C LEU A 90 16.62 -2.50 -2.11
N PHE A 91 17.27 -3.08 -3.13
CA PHE A 91 16.85 -2.93 -4.53
C PHE A 91 15.60 -3.76 -4.85
N TRP A 92 15.54 -4.97 -4.30
CA TRP A 92 14.40 -5.86 -4.41
C TRP A 92 13.17 -5.21 -3.77
N HIS A 93 13.30 -4.71 -2.54
CA HIS A 93 12.21 -4.02 -1.84
C HIS A 93 11.82 -2.70 -2.53
N ARG A 94 12.76 -1.92 -3.08
CA ARG A 94 12.45 -0.73 -3.90
C ARG A 94 11.58 -1.09 -5.11
N LYS A 95 11.92 -2.16 -5.84
CA LYS A 95 11.12 -2.66 -6.97
C LYS A 95 9.75 -3.15 -6.52
N PHE A 96 9.68 -3.85 -5.38
CA PHE A 96 8.45 -4.33 -4.78
C PHE A 96 7.51 -3.16 -4.39
N MET A 97 8.04 -2.11 -3.76
CA MET A 97 7.30 -0.88 -3.45
C MET A 97 6.77 -0.19 -4.72
N LEU A 98 7.59 -0.08 -5.76
CA LEU A 98 7.16 0.51 -7.03
C LEU A 98 6.03 -0.30 -7.69
N ALA A 99 6.13 -1.63 -7.68
CA ALA A 99 5.10 -2.51 -8.21
C ALA A 99 3.79 -2.38 -7.41
N PHE A 100 3.86 -2.31 -6.08
CA PHE A 100 2.70 -2.13 -5.22
C PHE A 100 2.03 -0.77 -5.46
N GLU A 101 2.82 0.30 -5.54
CA GLU A 101 2.33 1.64 -5.88
C GLU A 101 1.62 1.66 -7.25
N ASN A 102 2.20 1.02 -8.26
CA ASN A 102 1.58 0.90 -9.58
C ASN A 102 0.27 0.10 -9.54
N MET A 103 0.20 -0.94 -8.71
CA MET A 103 -1.04 -1.67 -8.50
C MET A 103 -2.12 -0.75 -7.92
N LEU A 104 -1.83 0.02 -6.86
CA LEU A 104 -2.80 0.97 -6.30
C LEU A 104 -3.25 2.01 -7.34
N ARG A 105 -2.32 2.54 -8.14
CA ARG A 105 -2.63 3.50 -9.20
C ARG A 105 -3.51 2.93 -10.32
N SER A 106 -3.52 1.61 -10.50
CA SER A 106 -4.36 0.95 -11.50
C SER A 106 -5.81 0.71 -11.04
N LEU A 107 -6.14 0.99 -9.78
CA LEU A 107 -7.47 0.76 -9.21
C LEU A 107 -8.54 1.74 -9.70
N GLY A 108 -8.17 2.74 -10.50
CA GLY A 108 -9.08 3.69 -11.13
C GLY A 108 -8.68 5.15 -10.95
N ASP A 109 -9.48 6.05 -11.52
CA ASP A 109 -9.20 7.48 -11.64
C ASP A 109 -8.98 8.24 -10.34
N ARG A 110 -9.53 7.75 -9.22
CA ARG A 110 -9.30 8.30 -7.88
C ARG A 110 -7.87 8.05 -7.40
N TYR A 111 -7.29 6.92 -7.81
CA TYR A 111 -6.02 6.41 -7.31
C TYR A 111 -4.86 6.64 -8.29
N ALA A 112 -5.15 7.07 -9.51
CA ALA A 112 -4.17 7.23 -10.60
C ALA A 112 -2.91 8.01 -10.23
N CYS A 113 -2.99 8.93 -9.25
CA CYS A 113 -1.88 9.75 -8.78
C CYS A 113 -1.39 9.42 -7.37
N VAL A 114 -1.88 8.35 -6.74
CA VAL A 114 -1.42 7.95 -5.40
C VAL A 114 0.07 7.61 -5.41
N THR A 115 0.72 7.91 -4.29
CA THR A 115 2.11 7.55 -4.00
C THR A 115 2.16 6.90 -2.63
N LEU A 116 3.10 5.98 -2.41
CA LEU A 116 3.23 5.36 -1.10
C LEU A 116 3.80 6.36 -0.08
N PRO A 117 3.20 6.50 1.12
CA PRO A 117 3.82 7.24 2.20
C PRO A 117 4.88 6.40 2.92
N TYR A 118 5.74 7.06 3.70
CA TYR A 118 6.65 6.40 4.64
C TYR A 118 6.28 6.68 6.10
N TRP A 119 6.63 5.75 6.98
CA TRP A 119 6.54 5.93 8.42
C TRP A 119 7.83 6.55 8.95
N ASP A 120 7.77 7.82 9.36
CA ASP A 120 8.92 8.51 9.97
C ASP A 120 9.07 8.17 11.46
N TYR A 121 9.39 6.91 11.76
CA TYR A 121 9.63 6.46 13.13
C TYR A 121 10.85 7.15 13.78
N VAL A 122 11.72 7.78 12.99
CA VAL A 122 12.83 8.61 13.49
C VAL A 122 12.30 9.87 14.15
N GLN A 123 11.36 10.55 13.49
CA GLN A 123 10.69 11.71 14.04
C GLN A 123 9.80 11.34 15.23
N ASP A 124 9.06 10.23 15.15
CA ASP A 124 8.24 9.74 16.27
C ASP A 124 9.10 9.48 17.52
N TYR A 125 10.22 8.76 17.36
CA TYR A 125 11.13 8.46 18.46
C TYR A 125 11.79 9.71 19.04
N SER A 126 12.24 10.63 18.17
CA SER A 126 12.81 11.92 18.59
C SER A 126 11.82 12.74 19.42
N THR A 127 10.57 12.81 18.97
CA THR A 127 9.50 13.54 19.66
C THR A 127 9.22 12.92 21.03
N MET A 128 9.14 11.59 21.11
CA MET A 128 8.98 10.85 22.36
C MET A 128 10.10 11.18 23.36
N GLN A 129 11.37 11.13 22.94
CA GLN A 129 12.52 11.39 23.82
C GLN A 129 12.61 12.85 24.25
N ASN A 130 12.26 13.80 23.37
CA ASN A 130 12.40 15.24 23.64
C ASN A 130 11.22 15.87 24.40
N THR A 131 10.07 15.19 24.47
CA THR A 131 8.93 15.66 25.26
C THR A 131 9.26 15.54 26.74
N ARG A 132 9.41 16.66 27.46
CA ARG A 132 9.86 16.66 28.87
C ARG A 132 8.76 16.30 29.86
N ASP A 133 7.55 16.83 29.64
CA ASP A 133 6.39 16.57 30.49
C ASP A 133 5.94 15.10 30.33
N PRO A 134 6.02 14.27 31.38
CA PRO A 134 5.58 12.88 31.32
C PRO A 134 4.10 12.73 30.96
N ALA A 135 3.26 13.72 31.26
CA ALA A 135 1.83 13.68 30.93
C ALA A 135 1.56 13.87 29.43
N GLN A 136 2.46 14.53 28.72
CA GLN A 136 2.37 14.77 27.27
C GLN A 136 3.21 13.78 26.45
N ARG A 137 4.15 13.07 27.10
CA ARG A 137 5.03 12.11 26.44
C ARG A 137 4.26 10.85 26.06
N CYS A 138 4.20 10.56 24.77
CA CYS A 138 3.73 9.26 24.29
C CYS A 138 4.65 8.12 24.78
N ASN A 139 4.14 6.91 24.93
CA ASN A 139 4.90 5.80 25.54
C ASN A 139 4.74 4.46 24.82
N SER A 140 4.06 4.45 23.68
CA SER A 140 3.79 3.27 22.88
C SER A 140 3.75 3.62 21.40
N ILE A 141 3.95 2.65 20.51
CA ILE A 141 3.82 2.81 19.06
C ILE A 141 2.48 3.45 18.73
N LEU A 142 1.40 2.96 19.34
CA LEU A 142 0.06 3.48 19.09
C LEU A 142 -0.12 4.93 19.59
N SER A 143 0.48 5.32 20.71
CA SER A 143 0.38 6.70 21.22
C SER A 143 1.34 7.66 20.53
N CYS A 144 2.49 7.19 20.06
CA CYS A 144 3.49 8.01 19.41
C CYS A 144 3.28 8.20 17.92
N SER A 145 2.64 7.25 17.23
CA SER A 145 2.63 7.22 15.77
C SER A 145 1.22 7.33 15.19
N ALA A 146 0.99 8.35 14.35
CA ALA A 146 -0.30 8.53 13.68
C ALA A 146 -0.58 7.40 12.67
N VAL A 147 0.44 6.96 11.92
CA VAL A 147 0.29 5.89 10.92
C VAL A 147 -0.15 4.57 11.56
N ALA A 148 0.36 4.24 12.75
CA ALA A 148 -0.05 3.04 13.47
C ALA A 148 -1.52 3.11 13.90
N ARG A 149 -2.01 4.28 14.32
CA ARG A 149 -3.43 4.50 14.68
C ARG A 149 -4.34 4.46 13.47
N GLU A 150 -3.98 5.20 12.44
CA GLU A 150 -4.85 5.47 11.28
C GLU A 150 -4.90 4.31 10.29
N LEU A 151 -3.98 3.34 10.38
CA LEU A 151 -4.05 2.07 9.65
C LEU A 151 -4.71 0.96 10.44
N GLY A 152 -5.60 1.29 11.37
CA GLY A 152 -6.46 0.35 12.09
C GLY A 152 -6.04 0.02 13.52
N GLY A 153 -4.89 0.53 14.00
CA GLY A 153 -4.42 0.30 15.36
C GLY A 153 -4.11 -1.17 15.67
N SER A 154 -4.16 -1.55 16.94
CA SER A 154 -3.73 -2.88 17.38
C SER A 154 -4.68 -3.62 18.32
N THR A 155 -5.69 -2.96 18.88
CA THR A 155 -6.46 -3.48 20.02
C THR A 155 -7.89 -3.89 19.69
N GLN A 156 -8.47 -3.31 18.63
CA GLN A 156 -9.86 -3.57 18.24
C GLN A 156 -9.93 -4.82 17.36
N GLY A 157 -10.40 -5.92 17.92
CA GLY A 157 -10.46 -7.19 17.23
C GLY A 157 -10.73 -8.36 18.17
N LYS A 158 -10.46 -9.57 17.70
CA LYS A 158 -10.61 -10.81 18.46
C LYS A 158 -9.31 -11.58 18.46
N GLN A 159 -9.12 -12.50 19.41
CA GLN A 159 -7.97 -13.39 19.39
C GLN A 159 -7.88 -14.11 18.04
N SER A 160 -6.71 -14.10 17.40
CA SER A 160 -6.52 -14.86 16.17
C SER A 160 -6.59 -16.36 16.46
N ARG A 161 -7.40 -17.07 15.67
CA ARG A 161 -7.66 -18.52 15.81
C ARG A 161 -7.38 -19.31 14.55
N ALA A 162 -7.32 -18.64 13.40
CA ALA A 162 -7.10 -19.27 12.10
C ALA A 162 -5.65 -19.08 11.65
N ASN A 163 -5.19 -19.97 10.78
CA ASN A 163 -3.93 -19.77 10.07
C ASN A 163 -4.09 -18.63 9.07
N PHE A 164 -3.17 -17.69 9.11
CA PHE A 164 -3.14 -16.53 8.27
C PHE A 164 -1.96 -16.66 7.30
N PHE A 165 -2.25 -16.74 5.99
CA PHE A 165 -1.28 -17.11 4.95
C PHE A 165 -0.46 -18.40 5.24
N GLY A 166 -1.09 -19.35 5.94
CA GLY A 166 -0.46 -20.62 6.32
C GLY A 166 0.25 -20.61 7.69
N TYR A 167 0.27 -19.49 8.40
CA TYR A 167 0.97 -19.35 9.68
C TYR A 167 0.00 -19.04 10.84
N PRO A 168 0.18 -19.65 12.03
CA PRO A 168 -0.66 -19.38 13.18
C PRO A 168 -0.18 -18.15 13.97
N PHE A 169 -1.12 -17.35 14.49
CA PHE A 169 -0.83 -16.18 15.34
C PHE A 169 -1.63 -16.20 16.67
N PRO A 170 -1.56 -17.30 17.46
CA PRO A 170 -2.52 -17.56 18.53
C PRO A 170 -2.40 -16.62 19.74
N ARG A 171 -1.36 -15.77 19.79
CA ARG A 171 -1.14 -14.77 20.85
C ARG A 171 -1.54 -13.36 20.43
N ASN A 172 -1.85 -13.15 19.16
CA ASN A 172 -2.10 -11.85 18.59
C ASN A 172 -3.60 -11.56 18.43
N THR A 173 -3.94 -10.28 18.48
CA THR A 173 -5.28 -9.80 18.14
C THR A 173 -5.39 -9.74 16.63
N CYS A 174 -6.40 -10.42 16.08
CA CYS A 174 -6.83 -10.22 14.70
C CYS A 174 -7.64 -8.92 14.64
N VAL A 175 -6.99 -7.85 14.21
CA VAL A 175 -7.50 -6.49 14.23
C VAL A 175 -8.50 -6.28 13.10
N THR A 176 -9.67 -5.75 13.43
CA THR A 176 -10.84 -5.63 12.52
C THR A 176 -11.20 -4.17 12.21
N THR A 177 -10.31 -3.23 12.49
CA THR A 177 -10.50 -1.81 12.10
C THR A 177 -10.01 -1.61 10.68
N SER A 178 -10.68 -0.76 9.89
CA SER A 178 -10.18 -0.39 8.56
C SER A 178 -8.73 0.15 8.61
N PRO A 179 -7.91 -0.12 7.58
CA PRO A 179 -8.25 -0.86 6.37
C PRO A 179 -8.11 -2.38 6.51
N VAL A 180 -7.53 -2.88 7.61
CA VAL A 180 -7.20 -4.30 7.76
C VAL A 180 -8.41 -5.22 7.89
N SER A 181 -9.60 -4.66 8.13
CA SER A 181 -10.87 -5.39 8.05
C SER A 181 -11.20 -5.94 6.66
N HIS A 182 -10.57 -5.44 5.60
CA HIS A 182 -10.78 -5.90 4.22
C HIS A 182 -9.91 -7.11 3.86
N MET A 183 -9.01 -7.51 4.75
CA MET A 183 -8.09 -8.60 4.49
C MET A 183 -8.80 -9.96 4.56
N CYS A 184 -8.84 -10.63 3.42
CA CYS A 184 -9.25 -12.02 3.29
C CYS A 184 -8.09 -12.84 2.74
N VAL A 185 -7.64 -13.88 3.45
CA VAL A 185 -6.54 -14.75 3.00
C VAL A 185 -6.98 -15.64 1.84
N ARG A 186 -8.24 -16.09 1.86
CA ARG A 186 -8.80 -17.02 0.86
C ARG A 186 -10.09 -16.47 0.25
N PRO A 187 -10.31 -16.65 -1.06
CA PRO A 187 -11.62 -16.39 -1.66
C PRO A 187 -12.71 -17.26 -1.00
N GLY A 188 -13.80 -16.65 -0.55
CA GLY A 188 -14.98 -17.34 0.02
C GLY A 188 -14.97 -17.52 1.55
N THR A 189 -13.82 -17.48 2.21
CA THR A 189 -13.70 -17.42 3.68
C THR A 189 -12.84 -16.23 4.05
N CYS A 190 -13.48 -15.16 4.56
CA CYS A 190 -12.78 -13.94 4.91
C CYS A 190 -12.58 -13.85 6.42
N GLU A 191 -11.33 -13.76 6.85
CA GLU A 191 -10.97 -13.45 8.22
C GLU A 191 -11.38 -12.02 8.60
N ALA A 192 -11.38 -11.11 7.63
CA ALA A 192 -11.73 -9.70 7.78
C ALA A 192 -10.91 -9.02 8.88
N CYS A 193 -9.62 -9.38 8.96
CA CYS A 193 -8.69 -8.87 9.96
C CYS A 193 -7.23 -9.15 9.60
N VAL A 194 -6.31 -8.48 10.30
CA VAL A 194 -4.87 -8.78 10.29
C VAL A 194 -4.38 -9.03 11.73
N PRO A 195 -3.70 -10.15 12.01
CA PRO A 195 -3.08 -10.39 13.31
C PRO A 195 -1.93 -9.41 13.60
N ARG A 196 -2.05 -8.59 14.65
CA ARG A 196 -1.05 -7.58 15.05
C ARG A 196 -0.53 -7.80 16.48
N GLY A 197 0.69 -7.34 16.73
CA GLY A 197 1.21 -7.17 18.09
C GLY A 197 0.46 -6.10 18.88
N ASN A 198 0.64 -6.06 20.19
CA ASN A 198 -0.04 -5.09 21.06
C ASN A 198 0.64 -3.72 21.06
N TRP A 199 0.53 -2.98 19.96
CA TRP A 199 1.18 -1.67 19.78
C TRP A 199 0.76 -0.61 20.80
N ALA A 200 -0.38 -0.80 21.48
CA ALA A 200 -0.82 0.08 22.57
C ALA A 200 0.10 -0.02 23.81
N ASN A 201 0.77 -1.17 24.00
CA ASN A 201 1.66 -1.45 25.13
C ASN A 201 3.11 -1.75 24.70
N THR A 202 3.45 -1.52 23.42
CA THR A 202 4.82 -1.67 22.91
C THR A 202 5.45 -0.29 22.73
N PRO A 203 6.56 0.05 23.40
CA PRO A 203 7.23 1.33 23.22
C PRO A 203 7.93 1.44 21.86
N LEU A 204 8.18 2.66 21.39
CA LEU A 204 9.19 2.88 20.36
C LEU A 204 10.58 2.55 20.92
N ILE A 205 11.44 1.95 20.10
CA ILE A 205 12.74 1.44 20.54
C ILE A 205 13.91 2.31 20.07
N PRO A 206 15.06 2.33 20.76
CA PRO A 206 16.22 3.15 20.38
C PRO A 206 16.68 2.98 18.93
N GLY A 207 16.53 1.78 18.37
CA GLY A 207 16.90 1.51 16.98
C GLY A 207 16.02 2.20 15.93
N MET A 208 14.87 2.78 16.33
CA MET A 208 14.08 3.69 15.50
C MET A 208 14.66 5.12 15.50
N GLY A 209 15.60 5.45 16.38
CA GLY A 209 16.17 6.78 16.51
C GLY A 209 17.34 7.07 15.55
N ALA A 210 17.50 8.35 15.20
CA ALA A 210 18.58 8.82 14.33
C ALA A 210 19.99 8.43 14.82
N ALA A 211 20.21 8.43 16.15
CA ALA A 211 21.49 8.06 16.74
C ALA A 211 21.89 6.60 16.45
N SER A 212 20.91 5.69 16.35
CA SER A 212 21.14 4.29 16.00
C SER A 212 21.22 4.07 14.49
N ILE A 213 20.49 4.83 13.69
CA ILE A 213 20.42 4.67 12.22
C ILE A 213 21.60 5.31 11.52
N ARG A 214 22.02 6.52 11.94
CA ARG A 214 23.15 7.25 11.31
C ARG A 214 24.41 6.41 11.11
N PRO A 215 24.94 5.67 12.11
CA PRO A 215 26.11 4.84 11.90
C PRO A 215 25.87 3.67 10.93
N ARG A 216 24.63 3.19 10.76
CA ARG A 216 24.31 2.13 9.80
C ARG A 216 24.42 2.61 8.35
N LEU A 217 24.08 3.87 8.11
CA LEU A 217 24.22 4.52 6.81
C LEU A 217 25.67 4.79 6.46
N PHE A 218 26.43 5.43 7.37
CA PHE A 218 27.68 6.09 6.96
C PHE A 218 28.96 5.40 7.43
N ARG A 219 28.89 4.41 8.33
CA ARG A 219 30.11 3.75 8.84
C ARG A 219 30.84 2.94 7.76
N SER A 220 30.11 2.43 6.78
CA SER A 220 30.66 1.59 5.70
C SER A 220 31.17 2.39 4.50
N GLY A 221 31.29 3.71 4.61
CA GLY A 221 31.67 4.57 3.49
C GLY A 221 30.68 4.41 2.33
N SER A 222 31.18 4.31 1.10
CA SER A 222 30.36 4.17 -0.12
C SER A 222 29.99 2.72 -0.49
N VAL A 223 30.23 1.74 0.40
CA VAL A 223 29.96 0.32 0.12
C VAL A 223 28.48 -0.01 0.36
N VAL A 224 27.68 0.08 -0.70
CA VAL A 224 26.21 -0.14 -0.66
C VAL A 224 25.84 -1.50 -0.06
N SER A 225 26.55 -2.57 -0.40
CA SER A 225 26.23 -3.92 0.13
C SER A 225 26.42 -4.01 1.64
N ALA A 226 27.44 -3.35 2.18
CA ALA A 226 27.68 -3.29 3.62
C ALA A 226 26.62 -2.43 4.32
N MET A 227 26.28 -1.26 3.76
CA MET A 227 25.19 -0.42 4.26
C MET A 227 23.84 -1.16 4.23
N SER A 228 23.54 -1.87 3.13
CA SER A 228 22.32 -2.67 2.99
C SER A 228 22.19 -3.72 4.09
N ALA A 229 23.25 -4.47 4.38
CA ALA A 229 23.26 -5.45 5.47
C ALA A 229 23.07 -4.79 6.86
N GLN A 230 23.65 -3.60 7.06
CA GLN A 230 23.46 -2.84 8.30
C GLN A 230 22.01 -2.39 8.46
N ILE A 231 21.39 -1.83 7.41
CA ILE A 231 19.99 -1.40 7.40
C ILE A 231 19.03 -2.57 7.57
N GLU A 232 19.31 -3.72 6.94
CA GLU A 232 18.55 -4.96 7.12
C GLU A 232 18.55 -5.41 8.59
N SER A 233 19.72 -5.41 9.24
CA SER A 233 19.79 -5.75 10.68
C SER A 233 19.12 -4.70 11.58
N SER A 234 19.24 -3.41 11.23
CA SER A 234 18.66 -2.30 11.98
C SER A 234 18.64 -1.04 11.10
N PRO A 235 17.47 -0.44 10.84
CA PRO A 235 16.23 -0.63 11.60
C PRO A 235 15.28 -1.73 11.11
N HIS A 236 15.52 -2.42 10.00
CA HIS A 236 14.53 -3.33 9.41
C HIS A 236 14.10 -4.49 10.35
N ASP A 237 15.01 -5.40 10.71
CA ASP A 237 14.66 -6.59 11.51
C ASP A 237 14.06 -6.23 12.87
N ILE A 238 14.61 -5.19 13.51
CA ILE A 238 14.16 -4.76 14.83
C ILE A 238 12.76 -4.15 14.79
N VAL A 239 12.39 -3.44 13.72
CA VAL A 239 11.06 -2.83 13.61
C VAL A 239 10.02 -3.91 13.33
N HIS A 240 10.30 -4.85 12.44
CA HIS A 240 9.46 -6.04 12.22
C HIS A 240 9.23 -6.82 13.53
N GLY A 241 10.31 -7.14 14.25
CA GLY A 241 10.23 -7.84 15.53
C GLY A 241 9.46 -7.07 16.60
N THR A 242 9.60 -5.74 16.63
CA THR A 242 8.90 -4.87 17.60
C THR A 242 7.40 -4.80 17.32
N LEU A 243 6.99 -4.80 16.05
CA LEU A 243 5.58 -4.76 15.67
C LEU A 243 4.85 -6.08 15.97
N ASP A 244 5.55 -7.21 15.99
CA ASP A 244 5.00 -8.54 16.24
C ASP A 244 3.82 -8.90 15.30
N GLY A 245 3.09 -10.00 15.57
CA GLY A 245 2.00 -10.46 14.70
C GLY A 245 2.51 -10.83 13.32
N VAL A 246 1.78 -10.48 12.27
CA VAL A 246 2.24 -10.79 10.91
C VAL A 246 3.54 -10.07 10.54
N MET A 247 3.83 -8.91 11.16
CA MET A 247 5.04 -8.13 10.89
C MET A 247 6.31 -8.82 11.40
N SER A 248 6.26 -9.65 12.44
CA SER A 248 7.44 -10.40 12.90
C SER A 248 7.72 -11.67 12.09
N ASN A 249 6.82 -12.05 11.19
CA ASN A 249 7.01 -13.20 10.31
C ASN A 249 7.40 -12.73 8.90
N PRO A 250 8.62 -13.05 8.43
CA PRO A 250 9.11 -12.58 7.14
C PRO A 250 8.24 -13.04 5.97
N MET A 251 7.54 -14.16 6.09
CA MET A 251 6.71 -14.70 5.00
C MET A 251 5.33 -14.03 4.90
N THR A 252 4.88 -13.36 5.96
CA THR A 252 3.54 -12.77 6.04
C THR A 252 3.53 -11.28 6.30
N SER A 253 4.68 -10.68 6.58
CA SER A 253 4.79 -9.25 6.94
C SER A 253 4.13 -8.29 5.95
N PRO A 254 4.13 -8.51 4.61
CA PRO A 254 3.42 -7.62 3.69
C PRO A 254 1.90 -7.63 3.84
N ALA A 255 1.33 -8.57 4.61
CA ALA A 255 -0.10 -8.61 4.88
C ALA A 255 -0.58 -7.41 5.72
N ASP A 256 0.30 -6.78 6.49
CA ASP A 256 -0.01 -5.55 7.22
C ASP A 256 0.34 -4.32 6.38
N PRO A 257 -0.59 -3.35 6.18
CA PRO A 257 -0.29 -2.13 5.45
C PRO A 257 0.91 -1.36 5.98
N ILE A 258 1.20 -1.43 7.28
CA ILE A 258 2.37 -0.74 7.88
C ILE A 258 3.70 -1.22 7.29
N PHE A 259 3.75 -2.44 6.72
CA PHE A 259 4.90 -2.97 5.99
C PHE A 259 5.39 -1.99 4.92
N TYR A 260 4.46 -1.48 4.11
CA TYR A 260 4.79 -0.60 2.99
C TYR A 260 5.34 0.72 3.51
N MET A 261 4.78 1.25 4.60
CA MET A 261 5.24 2.52 5.19
C MET A 261 6.62 2.36 5.82
N HIS A 262 6.88 1.22 6.48
CA HIS A 262 8.19 0.87 7.01
C HIS A 262 9.23 0.73 5.88
N HIS A 263 8.93 -0.03 4.84
CA HIS A 263 9.85 -0.26 3.71
C HIS A 263 10.09 0.99 2.86
N ASN A 264 9.12 1.92 2.78
CA ASN A 264 9.35 3.23 2.18
C ASN A 264 10.29 4.11 3.01
N MET A 265 10.32 3.95 4.35
CA MET A 265 11.32 4.61 5.18
C MET A 265 12.72 4.02 4.92
N LEU A 266 12.83 2.71 4.74
CA LEU A 266 14.11 2.09 4.34
C LEU A 266 14.57 2.55 2.95
N ASP A 267 13.63 2.72 2.02
CA ASP A 267 13.90 3.24 0.68
C ASP A 267 14.37 4.71 0.69
N LEU A 268 13.80 5.52 1.60
CA LEU A 268 14.27 6.88 1.88
C LEU A 268 15.69 6.87 2.45
N LEU A 269 15.98 6.00 3.42
CA LEU A 269 17.33 5.84 3.99
C LEU A 269 18.36 5.43 2.92
N HIS A 270 18.00 4.52 2.02
CA HIS A 270 18.82 4.16 0.87
C HIS A 270 19.06 5.36 -0.07
N THR A 271 18.09 6.26 -0.20
CA THR A 271 18.24 7.49 -0.99
C THR A 271 19.18 8.49 -0.31
N ILE A 272 19.07 8.66 1.01
CA ILE A 272 19.94 9.54 1.82
C ILE A 272 21.41 9.09 1.81
N PHE A 273 21.67 7.80 1.62
CA PHE A 273 23.02 7.26 1.54
C PHE A 273 23.84 7.83 0.36
N TYR A 274 23.17 8.17 -0.75
CA TYR A 274 23.78 8.78 -1.92
C TYR A 274 23.83 10.30 -1.79
#